data_AF-W7IPI8-F1
#
_entry.id   AF-W7IPI8-F1
#
_cell.length_a   1.000
_cell.length_b   1.000
_cell.length_c   1.000
_cell.angle_alpha   90.00
_cell.angle_beta   90.00
_cell.angle_gamma   90.00
#
_symmetry.space_group_name_H-M   'P 1'
#
loop_
_entity.id
_entity.type
_entity.pdbx_description
1 polymer ?
#
loop_
_entity_poly.entity_id
_entity_poly.type
_entity_poly.pdbx_seq_one_letter_code
_entity_poly.pdbx_strand_id
1 'polypeptide(L)'
;MADDHVVAALVGDDPAALARGIVRHPGMHMGGPVTFERAAAHAMGVEMALIATDRPSPLTQEDTALLMERPDTGRATEQELADIRRLEPILAKVFGALGQLLDAP
;
A
#
# COMPACT_ATOMS: atom_id res chain seq x y z
N MET A 1 15.20 16.16 -16.55
CA MET A 1 13.75 16.42 -16.74
C MET A 1 13.03 15.10 -17.03
N ALA A 2 13.23 14.12 -16.15
CA ALA A 2 12.50 12.87 -16.13
C ALA A 2 12.15 12.71 -14.66
N ASP A 3 10.88 12.85 -14.29
CA ASP A 3 10.25 12.22 -13.11
C ASP A 3 8.85 12.77 -12.81
N ASP A 4 8.42 13.90 -13.39
CA ASP A 4 7.04 14.39 -13.18
C ASP A 4 5.98 13.54 -13.90
N HIS A 5 6.33 12.92 -15.02
CA HIS A 5 5.38 12.09 -15.78
C HIS A 5 5.13 10.70 -15.18
N VAL A 6 6.06 10.16 -14.38
CA VAL A 6 5.86 8.86 -13.71
C VAL A 6 4.96 9.04 -12.50
N VAL A 7 5.14 10.13 -11.74
CA VAL A 7 4.29 10.48 -10.61
C VAL A 7 2.86 10.79 -11.08
N ALA A 8 2.69 11.52 -12.19
CA ALA A 8 1.37 11.84 -12.73
C ALA A 8 0.64 10.62 -13.32
N ALA A 9 1.35 9.65 -13.90
CA ALA A 9 0.73 8.43 -14.45
C ALA A 9 0.30 7.40 -13.39
N LEU A 10 0.80 7.55 -12.16
CA LEU A 10 0.42 6.71 -11.01
C LEU A 10 -0.82 7.23 -10.28
N VAL A 11 -1.25 8.45 -10.56
CA VAL A 11 -2.56 8.99 -10.19
C VAL A 11 -3.55 8.71 -11.34
N GLY A 12 -3.64 7.46 -11.77
CA GLY A 12 -4.77 7.01 -12.57
C GLY A 12 -5.96 6.77 -11.64
N ASP A 13 -7.19 7.07 -12.10
CA ASP A 13 -8.47 6.87 -11.39
C ASP A 13 -8.76 5.41 -10.95
N ASP A 14 -7.80 4.48 -11.06
CA ASP A 14 -7.93 3.09 -10.61
C ASP A 14 -7.02 2.81 -9.39
N PRO A 15 -7.57 2.86 -8.16
CA PRO A 15 -6.89 2.46 -6.94
C PRO A 15 -6.28 1.05 -6.99
N ALA A 16 -6.87 0.12 -7.76
CA ALA A 16 -6.31 -1.21 -7.93
C ALA A 16 -5.07 -1.21 -8.83
N ALA A 17 -4.99 -0.31 -9.81
CA ALA A 17 -3.79 -0.12 -10.62
C ALA A 17 -2.64 0.45 -9.78
N LEU A 18 -2.92 1.39 -8.88
CA LEU A 18 -1.94 1.93 -7.95
C LEU A 18 -1.42 0.84 -6.98
N ALA A 19 -2.32 0.05 -6.39
CA ALA A 19 -1.95 -1.08 -5.54
C ALA A 19 -1.04 -2.09 -6.27
N ARG A 20 -1.41 -2.46 -7.50
CA ARG A 20 -0.59 -3.32 -8.38
C ARG A 20 0.78 -2.71 -8.69
N GLY A 21 0.85 -1.41 -8.95
CA GLY A 21 2.11 -0.69 -9.18
C GLY A 21 3.04 -0.78 -7.98
N ILE A 22 2.50 -0.54 -6.79
CA ILE A 22 3.24 -0.56 -5.52
C ILE A 22 3.79 -1.95 -5.22
N VAL A 23 3.03 -3.03 -5.40
CA VAL A 23 3.55 -4.39 -5.14
C VAL A 23 4.51 -4.90 -6.21
N ARG A 24 4.40 -4.40 -7.45
CA ARG A 24 5.34 -4.73 -8.54
C ARG A 24 6.67 -3.99 -8.40
N HIS A 25 6.63 -2.73 -7.95
CA HIS A 25 7.79 -1.86 -7.88
C HIS A 25 7.92 -1.12 -6.54
N PRO A 26 7.89 -1.83 -5.40
CA PRO A 26 7.83 -1.20 -4.07
C PRO A 26 8.98 -0.23 -3.79
N GLY A 27 10.15 -0.46 -4.37
CA GLY A 27 11.32 0.41 -4.20
C GLY A 27 11.13 1.81 -4.81
N MET A 28 10.33 1.93 -5.86
CA MET A 28 10.00 3.21 -6.48
C MET A 28 8.98 4.02 -5.65
N HIS A 29 8.13 3.33 -4.88
CA HIS A 29 7.01 3.95 -4.16
C HIS A 29 7.27 4.19 -2.68
N MET A 30 8.04 3.32 -2.02
CA MET A 30 8.21 3.35 -0.55
C MET A 30 9.59 3.88 -0.12
N GLY A 31 10.57 3.96 -1.04
CA GLY A 31 11.92 4.44 -0.81
C GLY A 31 12.77 3.57 0.15
N GLY A 32 14.07 3.44 -0.13
CA GLY A 32 15.00 2.63 0.70
C GLY A 32 14.74 1.11 0.61
N PRO A 33 15.31 0.29 1.51
CA PRO A 33 15.12 -1.15 1.46
C PRO A 33 13.64 -1.47 1.63
N VAL A 34 13.14 -2.21 0.66
CA VAL A 34 11.76 -2.68 0.57
C VAL A 34 11.64 -3.89 1.48
N THR A 35 10.97 -3.69 2.62
CA THR A 35 10.64 -4.78 3.54
C THR A 35 9.13 -4.87 3.71
N PHE A 36 8.65 -6.06 4.07
CA PHE A 36 7.27 -6.33 4.42
C PHE A 36 6.82 -5.42 5.55
N GLU A 37 7.62 -5.27 6.61
CA GLU A 37 7.30 -4.39 7.75
C GLU A 37 7.06 -2.94 7.29
N ARG A 38 7.85 -2.43 6.33
CA ARG A 38 7.65 -1.06 5.80
C ARG A 38 6.44 -0.97 4.89
N ALA A 39 6.18 -1.99 4.07
CA ALA A 39 4.98 -2.06 3.24
C ALA A 39 3.70 -2.12 4.08
N ALA A 40 3.71 -2.92 5.16
CA ALA A 40 2.61 -3.02 6.11
C ALA A 40 2.40 -1.71 6.87
N ALA A 41 3.48 -1.07 7.33
CA ALA A 41 3.42 0.24 7.98
C ALA A 41 2.85 1.32 7.06
N HIS A 42 3.14 1.27 5.76
CA HIS A 42 2.56 2.19 4.78
C HIS A 42 1.04 2.01 4.69
N ALA A 43 0.54 0.77 4.56
CA ALA A 43 -0.89 0.49 4.52
C ALA A 43 -1.62 0.95 5.80
N MET A 44 -1.05 0.65 6.99
CA MET A 44 -1.59 1.12 8.27
C MET A 44 -1.59 2.64 8.40
N GLY A 45 -0.57 3.33 7.88
CA GLY A 45 -0.52 4.79 7.88
C GLY A 45 -1.65 5.42 7.06
N VAL A 46 -1.95 4.86 5.89
CA VAL A 46 -3.07 5.32 5.05
C VAL A 46 -4.41 5.03 5.71
N GLU A 47 -4.58 3.83 6.31
CA GLU A 47 -5.77 3.49 7.09
C GLU A 47 -6.01 4.49 8.23
N MET A 48 -4.98 4.81 9.02
CA MET A 48 -5.08 5.77 10.12
C MET A 48 -5.46 7.17 9.63
N ALA A 49 -4.95 7.59 8.48
CA ALA A 49 -5.35 8.87 7.88
C ALA A 49 -6.83 8.88 7.48
N LEU A 50 -7.36 7.77 6.96
CA LEU A 50 -8.79 7.64 6.67
C LEU A 50 -9.64 7.72 7.95
N ILE A 51 -9.24 7.00 9.00
CA ILE A 51 -9.92 7.05 10.31
C ILE A 51 -9.91 8.47 10.87
N ALA A 52 -8.81 9.20 10.74
CA ALA A 52 -8.69 10.60 11.17
C ALA A 52 -9.64 11.57 10.41
N THR A 53 -10.22 11.13 9.29
CA THR A 53 -11.23 11.86 8.53
C THR A 53 -12.66 11.35 8.80
N ASP A 54 -12.87 10.73 9.96
CA ASP A 54 -14.14 10.14 10.43
C ASP A 54 -14.69 9.03 9.50
N ARG A 55 -13.83 8.38 8.71
CA ARG A 55 -14.22 7.23 7.89
C ARG A 55 -14.07 5.93 8.66
N PRO A 56 -14.96 4.95 8.44
CA PRO A 56 -14.74 3.60 8.97
C PRO A 56 -13.48 2.99 8.35
N SER A 57 -12.80 2.12 9.10
CA SER A 57 -11.68 1.37 8.54
C SER A 57 -12.16 0.54 7.34
N PRO A 58 -11.46 0.60 6.18
CA PRO A 58 -11.74 -0.27 5.05
C PRO A 58 -11.17 -1.69 5.23
N LEU A 59 -10.45 -1.95 6.32
CA LEU A 59 -9.77 -3.20 6.60
C LEU A 59 -10.58 -4.09 7.53
N THR A 60 -10.53 -5.40 7.29
CA THR A 60 -11.10 -6.41 8.18
C THR A 60 -10.09 -6.78 9.27
N GLN A 61 -10.54 -7.49 10.30
CA GLN A 61 -9.62 -8.06 11.31
C GLN A 61 -8.57 -9.01 10.70
N GLU A 62 -8.92 -9.72 9.62
CA GLU A 62 -7.98 -10.60 8.91
C GLU A 62 -6.91 -9.80 8.17
N ASP A 63 -7.29 -8.69 7.53
CA ASP A 63 -6.33 -7.77 6.90
C ASP A 63 -5.36 -7.19 7.94
N THR A 64 -5.89 -6.74 9.09
CA THR A 64 -5.09 -6.22 10.19
C THR A 64 -4.16 -7.28 10.77
N ALA A 65 -4.62 -8.52 10.92
CA ALA A 65 -3.78 -9.63 11.36
C ALA A 65 -2.62 -9.88 10.39
N LEU A 66 -2.86 -9.84 9.08
CA LEU A 66 -1.83 -9.98 8.07
C LEU A 66 -0.81 -8.83 8.11
N LEU A 67 -1.25 -7.59 8.38
CA LEU A 67 -0.35 -6.44 8.54
C LEU A 67 0.51 -6.51 9.81
N MET A 68 0.03 -7.21 10.84
CA MET A 68 0.76 -7.46 12.08
C MET A 68 1.64 -8.71 12.02
N GLU A 69 1.56 -9.52 10.96
CA GLU A 69 2.49 -10.64 10.76
C GLU A 69 3.92 -10.10 10.70
N ARG A 70 4.82 -10.74 11.44
CA ARG A 70 6.25 -10.48 11.36
C ARG A 70 6.90 -11.64 10.62
N PRO A 71 7.00 -11.60 9.29
CA PRO A 71 7.77 -12.60 8.56
C PRO A 71 9.21 -12.58 9.06
N ASP A 72 9.86 -13.75 9.14
CA ASP A 72 11.21 -13.84 9.69
C ASP A 72 12.17 -12.89 8.96
N THR A 73 12.70 -11.92 9.69
CA THR A 73 13.66 -10.95 9.16
C THR A 73 14.97 -11.66 8.80
N GLY A 74 15.46 -11.48 7.58
CA GLY A 74 16.71 -12.10 7.09
C GLY A 74 16.55 -13.06 5.91
N ARG A 75 15.37 -13.12 5.30
CA ARG A 75 15.12 -13.91 4.09
C ARG A 75 15.70 -13.24 2.83
N ALA A 76 15.85 -14.03 1.77
CA ALA A 76 16.28 -13.54 0.47
C ALA A 76 15.31 -12.49 -0.07
N THR A 77 15.82 -11.49 -0.79
CA THR A 77 15.03 -10.38 -1.38
C THR A 77 13.81 -10.86 -2.17
N GLU A 78 13.89 -12.01 -2.86
CA GLU A 78 12.77 -12.58 -3.61
C GLU A 78 11.60 -13.00 -2.71
N GLN A 79 11.89 -13.52 -1.52
CA GLN A 79 10.89 -13.92 -0.55
C GLN A 79 10.22 -12.69 0.08
N GLU A 80 11.01 -11.66 0.38
CA GLU A 80 10.49 -10.37 0.84
C GLU A 80 9.50 -9.76 -0.17
N LEU A 81 9.85 -9.79 -1.46
CA LEU A 81 8.98 -9.32 -2.53
C LEU A 81 7.72 -10.20 -2.68
N ALA A 82 7.84 -11.51 -2.49
CA ALA A 82 6.68 -12.41 -2.50
C ALA A 82 5.72 -12.12 -1.34
N ASP A 83 6.26 -11.86 -0.15
CA ASP A 83 5.46 -11.50 1.02
C ASP A 83 4.79 -10.13 0.84
N ILE A 84 5.47 -9.14 0.24
CA ILE A 84 4.86 -7.83 -0.07
C ILE A 84 3.72 -7.95 -1.09
N ARG A 85 3.82 -8.85 -2.07
CA ARG A 85 2.72 -9.08 -3.03
C ARG A 85 1.45 -9.58 -2.36
N ARG A 86 1.54 -10.26 -1.21
CA ARG A 86 0.36 -10.66 -0.42
C ARG A 86 -0.43 -9.46 0.10
N LEU A 87 0.18 -8.28 0.19
CA LEU A 87 -0.46 -7.05 0.65
C LEU A 87 -1.26 -6.34 -0.45
N GLU A 88 -1.21 -6.79 -1.71
CA GLU A 88 -1.93 -6.15 -2.82
C GLU A 88 -3.43 -5.90 -2.53
N PRO A 89 -4.20 -6.87 -1.99
CA PRO A 89 -5.63 -6.67 -1.71
C PRO A 89 -5.86 -5.61 -0.61
N ILE A 90 -4.96 -5.55 0.38
CA ILE A 90 -5.03 -4.59 1.49
C ILE A 90 -4.75 -3.18 0.96
N LEU A 91 -3.70 -3.04 0.15
CA LEU A 91 -3.35 -1.78 -0.50
C LEU A 91 -4.50 -1.28 -1.39
N ALA A 92 -5.14 -2.18 -2.16
CA ALA A 92 -6.29 -1.82 -2.99
C ALA A 92 -7.48 -1.30 -2.16
N LYS A 93 -7.75 -1.90 -0.99
CA LYS A 93 -8.82 -1.43 -0.07
C LYS A 93 -8.54 -0.02 0.44
N VAL A 94 -7.34 0.23 0.97
CA VAL A 94 -7.00 1.55 1.55
C VAL A 94 -6.93 2.64 0.48
N PHE A 95 -6.36 2.36 -0.70
CA PHE A 95 -6.34 3.35 -1.79
C PHE A 95 -7.73 3.55 -2.40
N GLY A 96 -8.57 2.51 -2.45
CA GLY A 96 -9.96 2.64 -2.87
C GLY A 96 -10.75 3.58 -1.97
N ALA A 97 -10.62 3.42 -0.66
CA ALA A 97 -11.23 4.31 0.32
C ALA A 97 -10.67 5.74 0.26
N LEU A 98 -9.36 5.89 0.00
CA LEU A 98 -8.73 7.20 -0.20
C LEU A 98 -9.23 7.90 -1.47
N GLY A 99 -9.37 7.18 -2.59
CA GLY A 99 -9.92 7.74 -3.83
C GLY A 99 -11.34 8.30 -3.62
N GLN A 100 -12.20 7.55 -2.94
CA GLN A 100 -13.56 8.01 -2.59
C GLN A 100 -13.58 9.28 -1.71
N LEU A 101 -12.53 9.51 -0.92
CA LEU A 101 -12.39 10.73 -0.13
C LEU A 101 -12.01 11.93 -1.01
N LEU A 102 -11.11 11.73 -1.97
CA LEU A 102 -10.64 12.78 -2.87
C LEU A 102 -11.68 13.16 -3.94
N ASP A 103 -12.54 12.22 -4.31
CA ASP A 103 -13.65 12.44 -5.26
C ASP A 103 -14.91 13.03 -4.59
N ALA A 104 -14.95 13.13 -3.26
CA ALA A 104 -16.07 13.75 -2.56
C ALA A 104 -16.04 15.29 -2.77
N PRO A 105 -17.17 15.91 -3.18
CA PRO A 105 -17.23 17.34 -3.51
C PRO A 105 -17.04 18.27 -2.30
#